data_AF-A0A146LY31-F1
#
_entry.id   AF-A0A146LY31-F1
#
_cell.length_a   1.000
_cell.length_b   1.000
_cell.length_c   1.000
_cell.angle_alpha   90.00
_cell.angle_beta   90.00
_cell.angle_gamma   90.00
#
_symmetry.space_group_name_H-M   'P 1'
#
loop_
_entity.id
_entity.type
_entity.pdbx_description
1 polymer ?
#
loop_
_entity_poly.entity_id
_entity_poly.type
_entity_poly.pdbx_seq_one_letter_code
_entity_poly.pdbx_strand_id
1 'polypeptide(L)'
;MKGCLVSFSRPLAYLITIALFPVIRTWNVENEIHYNSGIVIRTDDRTRRVLSIEAIVDMRDPIPNQSVTEEVKTHFQKSAEPGDVMGFYIDSRIGGPANETFNVVPMNPSVSELWRTNVSEPIYQKLKEDTETRQGSFVIHPLYDDINTTRPDGFIIVAMVMRRPNVTGTNNKFNLVVKGYIPNPPKAMISKALEPALYSTDRWDVRHWERGTSPTTMSGTSHIASTVKGIQSEEFERTEMGNFAVTMENGVIVQSCGAEDSRQTQFRKSAWKDDDVPGFLLSQRLGGCLEDPYNVVPMSPKAVEEYKSKLEEPIIDFLNTTVFTYKPPSPDGETPPRFVLTTLIVVYPEPLATRPAGFFFRSIRGPLVVVGNLYIPN
;
A
#
# COMPACT_ATOMS: atom_id res chain seq x y z
N MET A 1 -40.48 -15.15 34.71
CA MET A 1 -39.53 -16.29 34.64
C MET A 1 -39.42 -16.70 33.18
N LYS A 2 -38.31 -16.33 32.52
CA LYS A 2 -37.20 -17.22 32.08
C LYS A 2 -37.65 -18.25 31.03
N GLY A 3 -37.03 -18.39 29.86
CA GLY A 3 -35.83 -17.76 29.32
C GLY A 3 -35.61 -18.20 27.87
N CYS A 4 -34.96 -17.32 27.12
CA CYS A 4 -34.48 -17.54 25.76
C CYS A 4 -33.13 -18.25 25.79
N LEU A 5 -32.91 -19.21 24.89
CA LEU A 5 -31.60 -19.82 24.63
C LEU A 5 -31.33 -19.64 23.13
N VAL A 6 -30.42 -18.73 22.80
CA VAL A 6 -29.76 -18.66 21.49
C VAL A 6 -28.26 -18.72 21.74
N SER A 7 -27.66 -19.76 21.19
CA SER A 7 -26.23 -20.02 21.17
C SER A 7 -25.56 -19.15 20.10
N PHE A 8 -24.50 -18.43 20.46
CA PHE A 8 -23.51 -17.92 19.51
C PHE A 8 -22.11 -18.34 19.95
N SER A 9 -21.45 -19.10 19.08
CA SER A 9 -20.07 -19.51 19.15
C SER A 9 -19.13 -18.33 18.86
N ARG A 10 -18.17 -18.10 19.77
CA ARG A 10 -16.93 -17.36 19.49
C ARG A 10 -15.90 -18.33 18.91
N PRO A 11 -14.91 -17.85 18.15
CA PRO A 11 -13.54 -18.25 18.54
C PRO A 11 -12.45 -17.18 18.35
N LEU A 12 -11.44 -17.29 19.23
CA LEU A 12 -10.02 -17.02 19.04
C LEU A 12 -9.56 -15.61 18.62
N ALA A 13 -9.36 -14.74 19.60
CA ALA A 13 -8.33 -13.71 19.55
C ALA A 13 -7.81 -13.54 20.98
N TYR A 14 -6.67 -14.14 21.34
CA TYR A 14 -5.81 -13.83 22.50
C TYR A 14 -4.67 -14.87 22.60
N LEU A 15 -3.46 -14.44 23.00
CA LEU A 15 -2.17 -15.15 23.25
C LEU A 15 -1.16 -15.03 22.08
N ILE A 16 0.06 -14.47 22.19
CA ILE A 16 1.13 -14.55 23.23
C ILE A 16 2.17 -13.40 23.12
N THR A 17 2.84 -13.11 24.25
CA THR A 17 3.91 -12.13 24.51
C THR A 17 5.34 -12.73 24.45
N ILE A 18 6.29 -11.98 23.85
CA ILE A 18 7.79 -11.80 24.01
C ILE A 18 8.71 -12.95 24.53
N ALA A 19 9.85 -13.19 23.83
CA ALA A 19 11.17 -13.58 24.39
C ALA A 19 12.36 -13.25 23.44
N LEU A 20 13.58 -13.07 24.00
CA LEU A 20 14.76 -12.27 23.53
C LEU A 20 15.87 -13.00 22.69
N PHE A 21 16.41 -12.29 21.67
CA PHE A 21 17.79 -12.11 21.07
C PHE A 21 18.71 -13.31 20.66
N PRO A 22 19.64 -13.20 19.64
CA PRO A 22 20.29 -11.99 19.09
C PRO A 22 20.03 -11.70 17.58
N VAL A 23 19.94 -10.41 17.27
CA VAL A 23 19.66 -9.86 15.94
C VAL A 23 20.97 -9.45 15.27
N ILE A 24 21.27 -10.00 14.10
CA ILE A 24 22.14 -9.37 13.12
C ILE A 24 21.26 -8.41 12.31
N ARG A 25 21.54 -7.11 12.43
CA ARG A 25 21.01 -5.93 11.70
C ARG A 25 19.47 -5.75 11.69
N THR A 26 19.00 -5.06 12.72
CA THR A 26 17.76 -4.24 12.84
C THR A 26 16.65 -4.46 11.80
N TRP A 27 15.82 -5.48 12.03
CA TRP A 27 14.46 -5.53 11.49
C TRP A 27 13.52 -4.84 12.49
N ASN A 28 12.76 -3.85 12.05
CA ASN A 28 11.77 -3.20 12.92
C ASN A 28 10.53 -4.09 13.05
N VAL A 29 10.01 -4.17 14.26
CA VAL A 29 8.71 -4.77 14.57
C VAL A 29 7.67 -3.67 14.51
N GLU A 30 6.52 -3.97 13.90
CA GLU A 30 5.38 -3.06 13.86
C GLU A 30 4.29 -3.46 14.85
N ASN A 31 3.65 -2.45 15.43
CA ASN A 31 2.44 -2.61 16.21
C ASN A 31 1.22 -2.30 15.34
N GLU A 32 0.31 -3.27 15.25
CA GLU A 32 -1.01 -3.11 14.64
C GLU A 32 -2.04 -2.71 15.70
N ILE A 33 -2.77 -1.64 15.44
CA ILE A 33 -3.80 -1.10 16.32
C ILE A 33 -5.11 -1.04 15.54
N HIS A 34 -6.15 -1.66 16.08
CA HIS A 34 -7.52 -1.55 15.56
C HIS A 34 -8.26 -0.44 16.31
N TYR A 35 -8.59 0.63 15.61
CA TYR A 35 -9.43 1.71 16.12
C TYR A 35 -10.84 1.59 15.54
N ASN A 36 -11.80 1.31 16.42
CA ASN A 36 -13.14 0.84 16.03
C ASN A 36 -13.07 -0.37 15.07
N SER A 37 -14.21 -0.83 14.54
CA SER A 37 -14.26 -1.95 13.60
C SER A 37 -13.76 -1.61 12.18
N GLY A 38 -13.27 -0.40 11.93
CA GLY A 38 -13.07 0.14 10.58
C GLY A 38 -11.69 0.74 10.28
N ILE A 39 -10.86 1.07 11.28
CA ILE A 39 -9.53 1.68 11.04
C ILE A 39 -8.44 0.77 11.62
N VAL A 40 -7.47 0.42 10.79
CA VAL A 40 -6.27 -0.32 11.14
C VAL A 40 -5.07 0.58 10.94
N ILE A 41 -4.28 0.75 12.00
CA ILE A 41 -3.08 1.57 11.98
C ILE A 41 -1.88 0.68 12.27
N ARG A 42 -0.82 0.84 11.48
CA ARG A 42 0.49 0.27 11.80
C ARG A 42 1.45 1.37 12.20
N THR A 43 2.15 1.15 13.31
CA THR A 43 3.12 2.10 13.85
C THR A 43 4.46 1.43 14.07
N ASP A 44 5.52 2.21 13.93
CA ASP A 44 6.86 1.78 14.30
C ASP A 44 7.00 1.74 15.83
N ASP A 45 7.46 0.62 16.37
CA ASP A 45 7.50 0.40 17.83
C ASP A 45 8.41 1.39 18.56
N ARG A 46 9.47 1.84 17.89
CA ARG A 46 10.53 2.67 18.48
C ARG A 46 10.19 4.15 18.42
N THR A 47 9.76 4.62 17.27
CA THR A 47 9.48 6.04 17.01
C THR A 47 8.02 6.41 17.21
N ARG A 48 7.12 5.41 17.27
CA ARG A 48 5.65 5.57 17.29
C ARG A 48 5.09 6.31 16.08
N ARG A 49 5.88 6.47 15.02
CA ARG A 49 5.42 7.07 13.76
C ARG A 49 4.48 6.13 13.03
N VAL A 50 3.53 6.71 12.31
CA VAL A 50 2.55 5.97 11.50
C VAL A 50 3.23 5.43 10.25
N LEU A 51 3.11 4.13 10.02
CA LEU A 51 3.66 3.42 8.84
C LEU A 51 2.57 3.13 7.81
N SER A 52 1.35 2.84 8.24
CA SER A 52 0.20 2.74 7.34
C SER A 52 -1.10 3.00 8.07
N ILE A 53 -2.07 3.54 7.34
CA ILE A 53 -3.48 3.59 7.75
C ILE A 53 -4.29 2.89 6.67
N GLU A 54 -5.04 1.88 7.08
CA GLU A 54 -6.08 1.25 6.28
C GLU A 54 -7.42 1.52 6.97
N ALA A 55 -8.37 2.12 6.27
CA ALA A 55 -9.65 2.47 6.85
C ALA A 55 -10.80 2.16 5.92
N ILE A 56 -11.91 1.71 6.50
CA ILE A 56 -13.25 1.73 5.92
C ILE A 56 -14.08 2.68 6.77
N VAL A 57 -14.70 3.67 6.11
CA VAL A 57 -15.50 4.71 6.77
C VAL A 57 -16.90 4.73 6.18
N ASP A 58 -17.87 4.91 7.06
CA ASP A 58 -19.29 4.89 6.73
C ASP A 58 -19.95 6.16 7.27
N MET A 59 -20.49 7.02 6.38
CA MET A 59 -21.17 8.26 6.79
C MET A 59 -22.53 8.04 7.45
N ARG A 60 -23.05 6.81 7.50
CA ARG A 60 -24.23 6.46 8.31
C ARG A 60 -23.88 6.31 9.78
N ASP A 61 -22.62 5.97 10.08
CA ASP A 61 -22.17 5.93 11.47
C ASP A 61 -22.12 7.37 12.00
N PRO A 62 -22.59 7.62 13.23
CA PRO A 62 -22.51 8.95 13.81
C PRO A 62 -21.05 9.40 13.85
N ILE A 63 -20.70 10.40 13.04
CA ILE A 63 -19.41 11.07 13.12
C ILE A 63 -19.39 11.83 14.45
N PRO A 64 -18.59 11.42 15.45
CA PRO A 64 -18.65 12.05 16.75
C PRO A 64 -18.19 13.50 16.62
N ASN A 65 -18.82 14.42 17.35
CA ASN A 65 -18.37 15.81 17.39
C ASN A 65 -17.05 15.86 18.17
N GLN A 66 -15.95 15.73 17.45
CA GLN A 66 -14.60 15.66 18.01
C GLN A 66 -13.88 16.98 17.78
N SER A 67 -13.23 17.48 18.82
CA SER A 67 -12.28 18.58 18.73
C SER A 67 -10.86 18.06 18.90
N VAL A 68 -9.90 18.83 18.37
CA VAL A 68 -8.48 18.55 18.56
C VAL A 68 -8.12 18.74 20.03
N THR A 69 -7.66 17.67 20.68
CA THR A 69 -7.26 17.67 22.09
C THR A 69 -5.87 18.30 22.29
N GLU A 70 -5.54 18.69 23.52
CA GLU A 70 -4.18 19.15 23.85
C GLU A 70 -3.11 18.07 23.65
N GLU A 71 -3.48 16.80 23.83
CA GLU A 71 -2.59 15.67 23.54
C GLU A 71 -2.25 15.60 22.04
N VAL A 72 -3.24 15.75 21.16
CA VAL A 72 -3.04 15.79 19.70
C VAL A 72 -2.19 17.00 19.30
N LYS A 73 -2.45 18.18 19.86
CA LYS A 73 -1.62 19.39 19.61
C LYS A 73 -0.18 19.17 20.04
N THR A 74 0.04 18.58 21.22
CA THR A 74 1.37 18.27 21.75
C THR A 74 2.08 17.25 20.87
N HIS A 75 1.37 16.22 20.39
CA HIS A 75 1.92 15.23 19.48
C HIS A 75 2.38 15.87 18.16
N PHE A 76 1.52 16.69 17.54
CA PHE A 76 1.85 17.43 16.32
C PHE A 76 3.08 18.34 16.51
N GLN A 77 3.14 19.10 17.61
CA GLN A 77 4.27 20.01 17.89
C GLN A 77 5.61 19.29 18.02
N LYS A 78 5.63 18.02 18.44
CA LYS A 78 6.88 17.23 18.56
C LYS A 78 7.46 16.82 17.22
N SER A 79 6.63 16.69 16.19
CA SER A 79 7.05 16.23 14.86
C SER A 79 7.04 17.33 13.79
N ALA A 80 6.39 18.46 14.05
CA ALA A 80 6.27 19.56 13.10
C ALA A 80 7.57 20.35 12.93
N GLU A 81 7.82 20.79 11.69
CA GLU A 81 8.84 21.77 11.36
C GLU A 81 8.27 23.20 11.34
N PRO A 82 9.14 24.24 11.39
CA PRO A 82 8.69 25.62 11.33
C PRO A 82 7.80 25.93 10.12
N GLY A 83 6.55 26.29 10.39
CA GLY A 83 5.58 26.68 9.38
C GLY A 83 4.72 25.54 8.82
N ASP A 84 4.88 24.31 9.31
CA ASP A 84 3.93 23.23 9.06
C ASP A 84 2.57 23.55 9.70
N VAL A 85 1.52 22.99 9.11
CA VAL A 85 0.16 22.98 9.63
C VAL A 85 -0.25 21.58 10.03
N MET A 86 -1.22 21.50 10.93
CA MET A 86 -1.81 20.25 11.37
C MET A 86 -2.72 19.69 10.26
N GLY A 87 -2.25 18.65 9.59
CA GLY A 87 -3.04 17.87 8.65
C GLY A 87 -3.68 16.65 9.32
N PHE A 88 -4.69 16.09 8.67
CA PHE A 88 -5.31 14.83 9.07
C PHE A 88 -5.25 13.83 7.92
N TYR A 89 -4.85 12.59 8.20
CA TYR A 89 -4.82 11.54 7.19
C TYR A 89 -6.23 11.25 6.65
N ILE A 90 -7.22 11.19 7.55
CA ILE A 90 -8.64 11.09 7.19
C ILE A 90 -9.36 12.29 7.82
N ASP A 91 -10.04 13.07 6.98
CA ASP A 91 -10.81 14.25 7.42
C ASP A 91 -11.94 13.82 8.37
N SER A 92 -12.13 14.60 9.44
CA SER A 92 -13.14 14.30 10.45
C SER A 92 -14.56 14.36 9.91
N ARG A 93 -14.82 15.15 8.86
CA ARG A 93 -16.11 15.20 8.17
C ARG A 93 -16.46 13.91 7.43
N ILE A 94 -15.46 13.04 7.20
CA ILE A 94 -15.62 11.74 6.55
C ILE A 94 -15.73 10.62 7.60
N GLY A 95 -15.19 10.82 8.80
CA GLY A 95 -15.15 9.81 9.87
C GLY A 95 -13.75 9.57 10.45
N GLY A 96 -12.74 10.34 10.03
CA GLY A 96 -11.41 10.26 10.63
C GLY A 96 -11.38 10.88 12.05
N PRO A 97 -10.73 10.24 13.03
CA PRO A 97 -10.80 10.74 14.40
C PRO A 97 -9.88 11.96 14.60
N ALA A 98 -10.43 13.12 14.97
CA ALA A 98 -9.66 14.37 15.17
C ALA A 98 -9.00 14.46 16.56
N ASN A 99 -9.42 13.61 17.50
CA ASN A 99 -8.93 13.55 18.86
C ASN A 99 -7.82 12.49 19.07
N GLU A 100 -7.41 11.80 18.00
CA GLU A 100 -6.43 10.72 18.04
C GLU A 100 -5.10 11.13 17.41
N THR A 101 -4.00 10.80 18.09
CA THR A 101 -2.65 11.18 17.67
C THR A 101 -2.19 10.46 16.40
N PHE A 102 -2.73 9.28 16.08
CA PHE A 102 -2.37 8.58 14.86
C PHE A 102 -2.95 9.21 13.59
N ASN A 103 -4.03 9.99 13.69
CA ASN A 103 -4.68 10.59 12.53
C ASN A 103 -4.13 11.99 12.20
N VAL A 104 -3.23 12.53 13.03
CA VAL A 104 -2.63 13.84 12.83
C VAL A 104 -1.25 13.73 12.19
N VAL A 105 -0.90 14.68 11.32
CA VAL A 105 0.40 14.70 10.66
C VAL A 105 0.85 16.13 10.35
N PRO A 106 2.14 16.45 10.54
CA PRO A 106 2.71 17.71 10.07
C PRO A 106 2.76 17.77 8.55
N MET A 107 2.10 18.78 7.98
CA MET A 107 2.08 19.02 6.54
C MET A 107 2.58 20.42 6.23
N ASN A 108 3.30 20.55 5.12
CA ASN A 108 3.49 21.84 4.48
C ASN A 108 2.11 22.46 4.16
N PRO A 109 1.90 23.79 4.36
CA PRO A 109 0.62 24.43 4.09
C PRO A 109 0.06 24.19 2.68
N SER A 110 0.92 24.22 1.65
CA SER A 110 0.52 23.96 0.26
C SER A 110 0.10 22.50 0.05
N VAL A 111 0.73 21.58 0.77
CA VAL A 111 0.42 20.14 0.73
C VAL A 111 -0.87 19.84 1.48
N SER A 112 -1.09 20.51 2.62
CA SER A 112 -2.35 20.44 3.35
C SER A 112 -3.53 20.94 2.51
N GLU A 113 -3.34 22.06 1.78
CA GLU A 113 -4.36 22.57 0.87
C GLU A 113 -4.61 21.61 -0.30
N LEU A 114 -3.56 21.09 -0.94
CA LEU A 114 -3.69 20.07 -2.00
C LEU A 114 -4.42 18.83 -1.50
N TRP A 115 -4.07 18.33 -0.31
CA TRP A 115 -4.73 17.19 0.31
C TRP A 115 -6.23 17.45 0.51
N ARG A 116 -6.55 18.63 1.05
CA ARG A 116 -7.94 19.05 1.25
C ARG A 116 -8.70 19.10 -0.08
N THR A 117 -8.16 19.74 -1.11
CA THR A 117 -8.85 19.99 -2.38
C THR A 117 -8.94 18.77 -3.28
N ASN A 118 -7.93 17.89 -3.26
CA ASN A 118 -7.81 16.79 -4.22
C ASN A 118 -8.10 15.41 -3.61
N VAL A 119 -8.01 15.27 -2.29
CA VAL A 119 -8.25 14.00 -1.58
C VAL A 119 -9.51 14.10 -0.71
N SER A 120 -9.48 14.92 0.34
CA SER A 120 -10.53 14.90 1.35
C SER A 120 -11.87 15.41 0.84
N GLU A 121 -11.89 16.59 0.19
CA GLU A 121 -13.13 17.20 -0.27
C GLU A 121 -13.84 16.37 -1.35
N PRO A 122 -13.17 15.84 -2.40
CA PRO A 122 -13.83 14.99 -3.39
C PRO A 122 -14.43 13.73 -2.80
N ILE A 123 -13.72 13.05 -1.89
CA ILE A 123 -14.23 11.84 -1.23
C ILE A 123 -15.45 12.17 -0.36
N TYR A 124 -15.38 13.25 0.44
CA TYR A 124 -16.49 13.71 1.26
C TYR A 124 -17.75 14.00 0.43
N GLN A 125 -17.62 14.80 -0.64
CA GLN A 125 -18.74 15.14 -1.51
C GLN A 125 -19.36 13.89 -2.15
N LYS A 126 -18.51 12.95 -2.61
CA LYS A 126 -18.99 11.73 -3.26
C LYS A 126 -19.69 10.77 -2.29
N LEU A 127 -19.26 10.70 -1.03
CA LEU A 127 -19.96 9.91 -0.01
C LEU A 127 -21.31 10.56 0.35
N LYS A 128 -21.34 11.89 0.47
CA LYS A 128 -22.54 12.66 0.84
C LYS A 128 -23.65 12.59 -0.20
N GLU A 129 -23.31 12.46 -1.48
CA GLU A 129 -24.27 12.27 -2.58
C GLU A 129 -25.21 11.06 -2.36
N ASP A 130 -24.71 9.98 -1.74
CA ASP A 130 -25.49 8.75 -1.49
C ASP A 130 -24.91 7.99 -0.30
N THR A 131 -25.27 8.44 0.89
CA THR A 131 -24.82 7.85 2.16
C THR A 131 -25.36 6.43 2.37
N GLU A 132 -26.49 6.10 1.75
CA GLU A 132 -27.15 4.80 1.94
C GLU A 132 -26.43 3.68 1.21
N THR A 133 -25.88 3.92 0.02
CA THR A 133 -25.25 2.87 -0.78
C THR A 133 -23.73 2.93 -0.87
N ARG A 134 -23.10 4.01 -0.40
CA ARG A 134 -21.65 4.22 -0.53
C ARG A 134 -20.91 4.11 0.80
N GLN A 135 -19.65 3.70 0.73
CA GLN A 135 -18.69 3.71 1.83
C GLN A 135 -17.31 4.18 1.32
N GLY A 136 -16.52 4.78 2.20
CA GLY A 136 -15.16 5.21 1.89
C GLY A 136 -14.14 4.14 2.27
N SER A 137 -13.05 4.05 1.51
CA SER A 137 -11.88 3.26 1.86
C SER A 137 -10.61 4.06 1.65
N PHE A 138 -9.68 3.96 2.57
CA PHE A 138 -8.40 4.66 2.53
C PHE A 138 -7.26 3.67 2.79
N VAL A 139 -6.22 3.77 1.98
CA VAL A 139 -4.92 3.14 2.20
C VAL A 139 -3.88 4.26 2.09
N ILE A 140 -3.22 4.59 3.19
CA ILE A 140 -2.28 5.71 3.28
C ILE A 140 -0.96 5.20 3.85
N HIS A 141 0.13 5.47 3.13
CA HIS A 141 1.49 5.14 3.56
C HIS A 141 2.33 6.43 3.60
N PRO A 142 2.59 6.97 4.80
CA PRO A 142 3.55 8.05 4.96
C PRO A 142 4.96 7.55 4.62
N LEU A 143 5.70 8.37 3.87
CA LEU A 143 7.08 8.12 3.52
C LEU A 143 7.99 8.92 4.46
N TYR A 144 9.16 8.37 4.76
CA TYR A 144 10.11 8.95 5.70
C TYR A 144 11.51 8.80 5.13
N ASP A 145 12.32 9.85 5.24
CA ASP A 145 13.70 9.88 4.73
C ASP A 145 14.59 8.81 5.38
N ASP A 146 14.45 8.58 6.70
CA ASP A 146 15.20 7.55 7.42
C ASP A 146 14.36 6.89 8.54
N ILE A 147 15.00 6.08 9.39
CA ILE A 147 14.37 5.32 10.49
C ILE A 147 14.07 6.17 11.76
N ASN A 148 14.60 7.38 11.84
CA ASN A 148 14.50 8.28 12.99
C ASN A 148 13.56 9.47 12.72
N THR A 149 13.26 9.78 11.46
CA THR A 149 12.35 10.88 11.14
C THR A 149 10.91 10.58 11.54
N THR A 150 10.25 11.56 12.16
CA THR A 150 8.84 11.48 12.58
C THR A 150 7.92 12.37 11.72
N ARG A 151 8.50 13.27 10.92
CA ARG A 151 7.82 14.07 9.91
C ARG A 151 7.89 13.34 8.57
N PRO A 152 6.76 13.02 7.93
CA PRO A 152 6.78 12.40 6.61
C PRO A 152 7.30 13.36 5.53
N ASP A 153 8.10 12.85 4.59
CA ASP A 153 8.59 13.58 3.41
C ASP A 153 7.63 13.48 2.21
N GLY A 154 6.62 12.60 2.30
CA GLY A 154 5.55 12.44 1.34
C GLY A 154 4.57 11.36 1.75
N PHE A 155 3.61 11.10 0.87
CA PHE A 155 2.50 10.17 1.11
C PHE A 155 2.20 9.38 -0.15
N ILE A 156 2.01 8.08 0.00
CA ILE A 156 1.30 7.26 -0.99
C ILE A 156 -0.13 7.09 -0.50
N ILE A 157 -1.08 7.33 -1.40
CA ILE A 157 -2.50 7.27 -1.08
C ILE A 157 -3.27 6.49 -2.13
N VAL A 158 -4.22 5.69 -1.65
CA VAL A 158 -5.36 5.18 -2.41
C VAL A 158 -6.61 5.47 -1.57
N ALA A 159 -7.43 6.41 -2.01
CA ALA A 159 -8.72 6.72 -1.41
C ALA A 159 -9.82 6.38 -2.41
N MET A 160 -10.85 5.68 -1.96
CA MET A 160 -11.92 5.16 -2.80
C MET A 160 -13.27 5.46 -2.19
N VAL A 161 -14.24 5.78 -3.03
CA VAL A 161 -15.66 5.67 -2.70
C VAL A 161 -16.21 4.46 -3.43
N MET A 162 -16.57 3.45 -2.67
CA MET A 162 -17.06 2.18 -3.19
C MET A 162 -18.52 1.97 -2.83
N ARG A 163 -19.20 1.15 -3.62
CA ARG A 163 -20.53 0.68 -3.27
C ARG A 163 -20.43 -0.33 -2.12
N ARG A 164 -21.42 -0.32 -1.23
CA ARG A 164 -21.51 -1.31 -0.16
C ARG A 164 -21.66 -2.73 -0.72
N PRO A 165 -21.05 -3.75 -0.10
CA PRO A 165 -21.14 -5.13 -0.55
C PRO A 165 -22.57 -5.69 -0.67
N ASN A 166 -23.51 -5.21 0.15
CA ASN A 166 -24.87 -5.76 0.24
C ASN A 166 -25.89 -5.09 -0.72
N VAL A 167 -25.46 -4.17 -1.59
CA VAL A 167 -26.35 -3.48 -2.55
C VAL A 167 -26.19 -4.13 -3.93
N THR A 168 -27.16 -4.95 -4.33
CA THR A 168 -27.17 -5.68 -5.62
C THR A 168 -27.69 -4.83 -6.77
N GLY A 169 -27.01 -4.85 -7.94
CA GLY A 169 -27.52 -4.36 -9.24
C GLY A 169 -26.57 -3.44 -10.01
N THR A 170 -25.83 -4.02 -10.99
CA THR A 170 -24.97 -3.41 -12.06
C THR A 170 -23.87 -2.40 -11.65
N ASN A 171 -23.00 -1.94 -12.56
CA ASN A 171 -21.76 -2.60 -13.03
C ASN A 171 -20.47 -1.95 -12.46
N ASN A 172 -20.54 -0.85 -11.70
CA ASN A 172 -19.35 -0.15 -11.18
C ASN A 172 -19.26 -0.29 -9.66
N LYS A 173 -18.23 -1.00 -9.18
CA LYS A 173 -17.93 -1.17 -7.75
C LYS A 173 -17.36 0.10 -7.10
N PHE A 174 -16.73 0.95 -7.91
CA PHE A 174 -16.05 2.19 -7.47
C PHE A 174 -16.71 3.40 -8.13
N ASN A 175 -17.05 4.41 -7.32
CA ASN A 175 -17.68 5.67 -7.75
C ASN A 175 -16.66 6.81 -7.88
N LEU A 176 -15.56 6.72 -7.14
CA LEU A 176 -14.46 7.68 -7.16
C LEU A 176 -13.22 6.98 -6.62
N VAL A 177 -12.07 7.27 -7.23
CA VAL A 177 -10.77 6.79 -6.82
C VAL A 177 -9.81 7.94 -6.94
N VAL A 178 -9.09 8.23 -5.86
CA VAL A 178 -7.98 9.17 -5.81
C VAL A 178 -6.75 8.38 -5.43
N LYS A 179 -5.74 8.35 -6.30
CA LYS A 179 -4.56 7.51 -6.11
C LYS A 179 -3.30 8.21 -6.56
N GLY A 180 -2.22 8.09 -5.78
CA GLY A 180 -0.94 8.61 -6.19
C GLY A 180 0.08 8.86 -5.08
N TYR A 181 1.05 9.69 -5.41
CA TYR A 181 2.11 10.19 -4.55
C TYR A 181 1.96 11.71 -4.34
N ILE A 182 2.02 12.15 -3.09
CA ILE A 182 2.00 13.56 -2.71
C ILE A 182 3.26 13.86 -1.90
N PRO A 183 4.21 14.66 -2.42
CA PRO A 183 5.39 15.07 -1.68
C PRO A 183 5.03 16.06 -0.56
N ASN A 184 5.76 16.01 0.55
CA ASN A 184 5.59 16.86 1.72
C ASN A 184 6.89 17.59 2.11
N PRO A 185 7.49 18.39 1.21
CA PRO A 185 8.75 19.06 1.50
C PRO A 185 8.58 20.09 2.63
N PRO A 186 9.60 20.30 3.47
CA PRO A 186 9.66 21.46 4.37
C PRO A 186 9.34 22.77 3.64
N LYS A 187 8.69 23.72 4.31
CA LYS A 187 8.33 25.02 3.72
C LYS A 187 9.53 25.76 3.12
N ALA A 188 10.71 25.61 3.71
CA ALA A 188 11.95 26.22 3.24
C ALA A 188 12.52 25.60 1.93
N MET A 189 12.04 24.43 1.50
CA MET A 189 12.62 23.64 0.39
C MET A 189 11.83 23.68 -0.93
N ILE A 190 10.78 24.51 -1.03
CA ILE A 190 9.87 24.59 -2.21
C ILE A 190 10.60 24.88 -3.54
N SER A 191 11.83 25.40 -3.51
CA SER A 191 12.62 25.69 -4.72
C SER A 191 13.07 24.46 -5.54
N LYS A 192 12.91 23.23 -5.04
CA LYS A 192 13.27 22.00 -5.76
C LYS A 192 12.07 21.07 -5.98
N ALA A 193 11.43 21.25 -7.14
CA ALA A 193 10.72 20.27 -7.96
C ALA A 193 10.46 18.85 -7.38
N LEU A 194 9.52 18.72 -6.46
CA LEU A 194 8.78 17.46 -6.30
C LEU A 194 7.34 17.75 -6.66
N GLU A 195 6.95 17.34 -7.87
CA GLU A 195 5.57 17.47 -8.34
C GLU A 195 4.76 16.26 -7.84
N PRO A 196 3.54 16.47 -7.31
CA PRO A 196 2.65 15.38 -6.98
C PRO A 196 2.27 14.60 -8.23
N ALA A 197 2.27 13.27 -8.14
CA ALA A 197 1.72 12.39 -9.15
C ALA A 197 0.42 11.80 -8.58
N LEU A 198 -0.69 12.53 -8.76
CA LEU A 198 -1.97 12.21 -8.16
C LEU A 198 -3.07 12.29 -9.22
N TYR A 199 -3.80 11.19 -9.41
CA TYR A 199 -4.95 11.20 -10.31
C TYR A 199 -6.25 10.89 -9.57
N SER A 200 -7.36 11.32 -10.19
CA SER A 200 -8.72 11.06 -9.74
C SER A 200 -9.55 10.51 -10.89
N THR A 201 -10.35 9.47 -10.66
CA THR A 201 -11.26 8.89 -11.66
C THR A 201 -12.56 8.40 -11.04
N ASP A 202 -13.67 8.61 -11.73
CA ASP A 202 -15.00 8.04 -11.42
C ASP A 202 -15.24 6.69 -12.13
N ARG A 203 -14.33 6.30 -13.02
CA ARG A 203 -14.34 5.06 -13.79
C ARG A 203 -13.09 4.28 -13.45
N TRP A 204 -13.20 3.45 -12.42
CA TRP A 204 -12.17 2.47 -12.12
C TRP A 204 -12.70 1.07 -12.37
N ASP A 205 -12.71 0.73 -13.66
CA ASP A 205 -12.99 -0.62 -14.11
C ASP A 205 -11.72 -1.43 -13.89
N VAL A 206 -11.72 -2.18 -12.78
CA VAL A 206 -10.60 -3.02 -12.40
C VAL A 206 -10.96 -4.49 -12.51
N ARG A 207 -10.00 -5.27 -13.00
CA ARG A 207 -10.03 -6.72 -12.95
C ARG A 207 -9.06 -7.20 -11.90
N HIS A 208 -9.51 -8.18 -11.14
CA HIS A 208 -8.65 -8.91 -10.22
C HIS A 208 -8.17 -10.17 -10.93
N TRP A 209 -6.85 -10.34 -10.99
CA TRP A 209 -6.21 -11.51 -11.53
C TRP A 209 -5.33 -12.13 -10.45
N GLU A 210 -5.45 -13.44 -10.26
CA GLU A 210 -4.65 -14.20 -9.30
C GLU A 210 -3.98 -15.37 -10.04
N ARG A 211 -2.68 -15.55 -9.82
CA ARG A 211 -1.92 -16.71 -10.32
C ARG A 211 -1.38 -17.52 -9.16
N GLY A 212 -1.74 -18.81 -9.16
CA GLY A 212 -0.95 -19.87 -8.57
C GLY A 212 -1.00 -20.02 -7.06
N THR A 213 -2.18 -20.00 -6.41
CA THR A 213 -2.31 -20.50 -5.04
C THR A 213 -2.19 -22.03 -5.02
N SER A 214 -0.98 -22.57 -4.97
CA SER A 214 -0.83 -23.95 -4.55
C SER A 214 -1.14 -24.04 -3.05
N PRO A 215 -1.96 -24.99 -2.58
CA PRO A 215 -2.16 -25.20 -1.15
C PRO A 215 -0.85 -25.55 -0.40
N THR A 216 0.17 -26.02 -1.13
CA THR A 216 1.44 -26.49 -0.56
C THR A 216 2.57 -25.45 -0.63
N THR A 217 2.53 -24.52 -1.60
CA THR A 217 3.54 -23.47 -1.75
C THR A 217 2.81 -22.12 -1.67
N MET A 218 3.09 -21.32 -0.64
CA MET A 218 2.57 -19.94 -0.53
C MET A 218 3.16 -18.99 -1.59
N SER A 219 3.46 -19.47 -2.79
CA SER A 219 3.68 -18.64 -3.97
C SER A 219 2.33 -18.12 -4.43
N GLY A 220 2.23 -16.84 -4.70
CA GLY A 220 1.00 -16.25 -5.24
C GLY A 220 1.27 -14.84 -5.71
N THR A 221 0.75 -14.51 -6.89
CA THR A 221 0.71 -13.15 -7.39
C THR A 221 -0.74 -12.76 -7.60
N SER A 222 -1.11 -11.58 -7.10
CA SER A 222 -2.40 -10.98 -7.40
C SER A 222 -2.21 -9.57 -7.93
N HIS A 223 -3.00 -9.24 -8.95
CA HIS A 223 -2.94 -7.96 -9.65
C HIS A 223 -4.33 -7.36 -9.73
N ILE A 224 -4.39 -6.07 -9.47
CA ILE A 224 -5.53 -5.23 -9.84
C ILE A 224 -5.08 -4.45 -11.08
N ALA A 225 -5.77 -4.64 -12.19
CA ALA A 225 -5.46 -3.99 -13.47
C ALA A 225 -6.67 -3.23 -14.00
N SER A 226 -6.44 -2.10 -14.68
CA SER A 226 -7.47 -1.29 -15.32
C SER A 226 -7.28 -1.21 -16.82
N THR A 227 -8.37 -1.25 -17.58
CA THR A 227 -8.31 -1.15 -19.04
C THR A 227 -8.09 0.30 -19.47
N VAL A 228 -7.02 0.54 -20.24
CA VAL A 228 -6.71 1.85 -20.82
C VAL A 228 -6.41 1.73 -22.31
N LYS A 229 -6.53 2.83 -23.05
CA LYS A 229 -6.07 2.89 -24.44
C LYS A 229 -4.55 3.01 -24.47
N GLY A 230 -3.90 2.05 -25.11
CA GLY A 230 -2.47 2.07 -25.39
C GLY A 230 -2.09 3.08 -26.46
N ILE A 231 -0.79 3.22 -26.68
CA ILE A 231 -0.20 4.24 -27.57
C ILE A 231 -0.66 4.06 -29.03
N GLN A 232 -0.80 2.81 -29.46
CA GLN A 232 -1.26 2.46 -30.81
C GLN A 232 -2.79 2.40 -30.91
N SER A 233 -3.51 3.06 -29.99
CA SER A 233 -4.99 3.03 -29.86
C SER A 233 -5.61 1.65 -29.60
N GLU A 234 -4.80 0.62 -29.37
CA GLU A 234 -5.25 -0.67 -28.88
C GLU A 234 -5.42 -0.65 -27.37
N GLU A 235 -6.54 -1.17 -26.88
CA GLU A 235 -6.75 -1.32 -25.44
C GLU A 235 -5.79 -2.37 -24.84
N PHE A 236 -5.35 -2.11 -23.60
CA PHE A 236 -4.64 -3.08 -22.78
C PHE A 236 -4.95 -2.88 -21.30
N GLU A 237 -4.65 -3.90 -20.49
CA GLU A 237 -4.91 -3.90 -19.06
C GLU A 237 -3.66 -3.46 -18.30
N ARG A 238 -3.67 -2.23 -17.79
CA ARG A 238 -2.57 -1.61 -17.05
C ARG A 238 -2.63 -1.98 -15.57
N THR A 239 -1.56 -2.52 -15.01
CA THR A 239 -1.47 -2.84 -13.58
C THR A 239 -1.55 -1.59 -12.71
N GLU A 240 -2.44 -1.63 -11.73
CA GLU A 240 -2.67 -0.57 -10.76
C GLU A 240 -2.07 -0.90 -9.39
N MET A 241 -2.26 -2.13 -8.93
CA MET A 241 -1.78 -2.62 -7.64
C MET A 241 -1.41 -4.09 -7.78
N GLY A 242 -0.50 -4.56 -6.92
CA GLY A 242 -0.11 -5.95 -6.86
C GLY A 242 0.16 -6.41 -5.44
N ASN A 243 -0.04 -7.70 -5.18
CA ASN A 243 0.50 -8.37 -4.01
C ASN A 243 1.24 -9.63 -4.45
N PHE A 244 2.45 -9.79 -3.94
CA PHE A 244 3.36 -10.86 -4.33
C PHE A 244 3.83 -11.61 -3.10
N ALA A 245 3.82 -12.93 -3.16
CA ALA A 245 4.49 -13.77 -2.19
C ALA A 245 5.76 -14.34 -2.81
N VAL A 246 6.91 -13.79 -2.39
CA VAL A 246 8.23 -14.28 -2.78
C VAL A 246 8.59 -15.43 -1.85
N THR A 247 8.71 -16.63 -2.40
CA THR A 247 8.91 -17.87 -1.63
C THR A 247 10.26 -18.49 -1.97
N MET A 248 10.99 -18.96 -0.95
CA MET A 248 12.22 -19.71 -1.06
C MET A 248 12.05 -21.10 -0.45
N GLU A 249 12.39 -22.11 -1.24
CA GLU A 249 12.34 -23.53 -0.92
C GLU A 249 13.72 -24.15 -1.18
N ASN A 250 14.23 -24.92 -0.22
CA ASN A 250 15.55 -25.56 -0.33
C ASN A 250 16.69 -24.62 -0.75
N GLY A 251 16.63 -23.35 -0.31
CA GLY A 251 17.63 -22.33 -0.64
C GLY A 251 17.49 -21.70 -2.03
N VAL A 252 16.42 -22.01 -2.77
CA VAL A 252 16.15 -21.48 -4.10
C VAL A 252 14.82 -20.72 -4.08
N ILE A 253 14.80 -19.51 -4.64
CA ILE A 253 13.55 -18.76 -4.82
C ILE A 253 12.73 -19.46 -5.89
N VAL A 254 11.48 -19.81 -5.55
CA VAL A 254 10.57 -20.53 -6.44
C VAL A 254 10.19 -19.62 -7.60
N GLN A 255 10.43 -20.10 -8.81
CA GLN A 255 9.99 -19.47 -10.05
C GLN A 255 8.81 -20.26 -10.61
N SER A 256 7.67 -19.61 -10.82
CA SER A 256 6.46 -20.21 -11.38
C SER A 256 6.20 -19.73 -12.81
N CYS A 257 7.27 -19.69 -13.61
CA CYS A 257 7.20 -19.20 -14.99
C CYS A 257 7.08 -20.36 -15.99
N GLY A 258 6.23 -20.19 -16.99
CA GLY A 258 6.00 -21.16 -18.06
C GLY A 258 7.13 -21.18 -19.11
N ALA A 259 7.02 -22.08 -20.11
CA ALA A 259 7.95 -22.14 -21.23
C ALA A 259 7.91 -20.86 -22.09
N GLU A 260 9.09 -20.47 -22.59
CA GLU A 260 9.52 -19.12 -22.94
C GLU A 260 9.03 -18.54 -24.28
N ASP A 261 7.89 -18.97 -24.82
CA ASP A 261 7.41 -18.50 -26.14
C ASP A 261 6.06 -17.78 -26.05
N SER A 262 6.05 -16.56 -25.50
CA SER A 262 5.35 -15.39 -26.09
C SER A 262 5.38 -14.09 -25.25
N ARG A 263 6.21 -13.15 -25.74
CA ARG A 263 6.00 -11.69 -25.97
C ARG A 263 5.97 -10.63 -24.83
N GLN A 264 6.82 -9.62 -25.09
CA GLN A 264 6.79 -8.20 -24.66
C GLN A 264 5.56 -7.37 -25.17
N THR A 265 4.39 -7.98 -25.38
CA THR A 265 3.25 -7.28 -26.02
C THR A 265 2.76 -6.10 -25.18
N GLN A 266 2.70 -6.26 -23.85
CA GLN A 266 2.24 -5.23 -22.92
C GLN A 266 3.19 -4.02 -22.86
N PHE A 267 4.49 -4.28 -22.79
CA PHE A 267 5.52 -3.24 -22.82
C PHE A 267 5.44 -2.39 -24.10
N ARG A 268 5.34 -3.04 -25.27
CA ARG A 268 5.23 -2.34 -26.56
C ARG A 268 3.98 -1.47 -26.67
N LYS A 269 2.88 -1.85 -26.01
CA LYS A 269 1.64 -1.06 -25.99
C LYS A 269 1.71 0.17 -25.06
N SER A 270 2.67 0.20 -24.14
CA SER A 270 2.72 1.16 -23.03
C SER A 270 3.95 2.07 -22.99
N ALA A 271 5.06 1.73 -23.66
CA ALA A 271 6.29 2.52 -23.71
C ALA A 271 6.22 3.68 -24.72
N TRP A 272 6.43 4.92 -24.26
CA TRP A 272 6.31 6.15 -25.08
C TRP A 272 7.64 6.67 -25.58
N LYS A 273 8.76 6.30 -24.93
CA LYS A 273 10.06 6.93 -25.15
C LYS A 273 11.13 5.93 -25.56
N ASP A 274 12.12 6.43 -26.30
CA ASP A 274 13.28 5.65 -26.75
C ASP A 274 14.17 5.18 -25.59
N ASP A 275 14.08 5.81 -24.41
CA ASP A 275 14.84 5.47 -23.21
C ASP A 275 14.07 4.57 -22.22
N ASP A 276 12.78 4.29 -22.46
CA ASP A 276 12.02 3.35 -21.63
C ASP A 276 12.59 1.94 -21.81
N VAL A 277 12.90 1.26 -20.71
CA VAL A 277 13.31 -0.14 -20.69
C VAL A 277 12.21 -1.03 -20.10
N PRO A 278 12.11 -2.31 -20.49
CA PRO A 278 11.20 -3.25 -19.83
C PRO A 278 11.58 -3.40 -18.36
N GLY A 279 10.73 -2.85 -17.49
CA GLY A 279 10.86 -2.99 -16.05
C GLY A 279 9.89 -4.02 -15.49
N PHE A 280 10.29 -4.68 -14.41
CA PHE A 280 9.50 -5.70 -13.74
C PHE A 280 8.92 -5.15 -12.44
N LEU A 281 7.62 -5.39 -12.23
CA LEU A 281 6.95 -5.10 -10.96
C LEU A 281 7.37 -6.11 -9.88
N LEU A 282 7.58 -7.37 -10.27
CA LEU A 282 8.24 -8.44 -9.54
C LEU A 282 9.33 -9.03 -10.43
N SER A 283 10.60 -8.91 -10.02
CA SER A 283 11.71 -9.41 -10.85
C SER A 283 11.77 -10.93 -10.91
N GLN A 284 12.46 -11.44 -11.94
CA GLN A 284 12.68 -12.87 -12.11
C GLN A 284 13.48 -13.51 -10.97
N ARG A 285 14.39 -12.75 -10.34
CA ARG A 285 15.14 -13.21 -9.16
C ARG A 285 14.24 -13.38 -7.94
N LEU A 286 13.10 -12.70 -7.90
CA LEU A 286 12.08 -12.82 -6.86
C LEU A 286 10.91 -13.73 -7.28
N GLY A 287 11.05 -14.49 -8.38
CA GLY A 287 10.00 -15.40 -8.86
C GLY A 287 8.99 -14.78 -9.81
N GLY A 288 9.18 -13.52 -10.22
CA GLY A 288 8.31 -12.86 -11.19
C GLY A 288 8.55 -13.34 -12.62
N CYS A 289 7.50 -13.30 -13.43
CA CYS A 289 7.51 -13.91 -14.75
C CYS A 289 7.43 -12.88 -15.88
N LEU A 290 8.18 -13.16 -16.95
CA LEU A 290 8.21 -12.33 -18.17
C LEU A 290 6.92 -12.49 -18.97
N GLU A 291 6.34 -13.68 -18.96
CA GLU A 291 5.09 -13.98 -19.64
C GLU A 291 3.85 -13.54 -18.86
N ASP A 292 4.02 -12.96 -17.67
CA ASP A 292 2.93 -12.31 -16.97
C ASP A 292 2.72 -10.91 -17.56
N PRO A 293 1.63 -10.68 -18.32
CA PRO A 293 1.37 -9.39 -18.94
C PRO A 293 1.29 -8.27 -17.89
N TYR A 294 0.83 -8.59 -16.67
CA TYR A 294 0.65 -7.61 -15.60
C TYR A 294 1.93 -7.29 -14.83
N ASN A 295 3.05 -7.95 -15.16
CA ASN A 295 4.32 -7.78 -14.45
C ASN A 295 5.30 -6.84 -15.16
N VAL A 296 5.09 -6.55 -16.46
CA VAL A 296 6.04 -5.76 -17.26
C VAL A 296 5.47 -4.37 -17.55
N VAL A 297 6.25 -3.33 -17.23
CA VAL A 297 5.88 -1.92 -17.43
C VAL A 297 7.07 -1.11 -17.97
N PRO A 298 6.85 0.04 -18.61
CA PRO A 298 7.93 0.94 -18.99
C PRO A 298 8.57 1.57 -17.74
N MET A 299 9.88 1.38 -17.60
CA MET A 299 10.68 2.00 -16.55
C MET A 299 11.86 2.80 -17.12
N SER A 300 12.29 3.84 -16.41
CA SER A 300 13.61 4.43 -16.68
C SER A 300 14.73 3.50 -16.19
N PRO A 301 15.93 3.52 -16.80
CA PRO A 301 17.08 2.75 -16.32
C PRO A 301 17.40 3.00 -14.84
N LYS A 302 17.27 4.26 -14.41
CA LYS A 302 17.47 4.65 -13.00
C LYS A 302 16.47 3.98 -12.07
N ALA A 303 15.18 3.93 -12.42
CA ALA A 303 14.17 3.25 -11.62
C ALA A 303 14.47 1.75 -11.49
N VAL A 304 14.97 1.11 -12.56
CA VAL A 304 15.40 -0.30 -12.52
C VAL A 304 16.59 -0.51 -11.57
N GLU A 305 17.58 0.39 -11.56
CA GLU A 305 18.71 0.32 -10.63
C GLU A 305 18.28 0.51 -9.17
N GLU A 306 17.38 1.46 -8.91
CA GLU A 306 16.81 1.69 -7.58
C GLU A 306 15.96 0.50 -7.11
N TYR A 307 15.15 -0.08 -8.00
CA TYR A 307 14.40 -1.31 -7.70
C TYR A 307 15.32 -2.44 -7.25
N LYS A 308 16.38 -2.70 -8.02
CA LYS A 308 17.33 -3.78 -7.72
C LYS A 308 17.98 -3.56 -6.35
N SER A 309 18.53 -2.38 -6.13
CA SER A 309 19.31 -2.09 -4.93
C SER A 309 18.46 -1.91 -3.66
N LYS A 310 17.26 -1.33 -3.76
CA LYS A 310 16.44 -0.97 -2.60
C LYS A 310 15.31 -1.95 -2.29
N LEU A 311 14.92 -2.81 -3.22
CA LEU A 311 13.86 -3.79 -3.04
C LEU A 311 14.34 -5.23 -3.25
N GLU A 312 14.92 -5.53 -4.41
CA GLU A 312 15.29 -6.91 -4.78
C GLU A 312 16.37 -7.50 -3.87
N GLU A 313 17.52 -6.83 -3.73
CA GLU A 313 18.62 -7.34 -2.91
C GLU A 313 18.22 -7.48 -1.43
N PRO A 314 17.56 -6.50 -0.77
CA PRO A 314 17.13 -6.66 0.62
C PRO A 314 16.20 -7.85 0.86
N ILE A 315 15.30 -8.17 -0.07
CA ILE A 315 14.42 -9.35 0.04
C ILE A 315 15.23 -10.64 -0.06
N ILE A 316 16.16 -10.72 -1.02
CA ILE A 316 17.03 -11.88 -1.22
C ILE A 316 17.93 -12.09 0.01
N ASP A 317 18.55 -11.02 0.51
CA ASP A 317 19.39 -11.03 1.71
C ASP A 317 18.59 -11.51 2.94
N PHE A 318 17.37 -11.01 3.13
CA PHE A 318 16.50 -11.46 4.21
C PHE A 318 16.21 -12.96 4.11
N LEU A 319 15.82 -13.46 2.94
CA LEU A 319 15.50 -14.86 2.72
C LEU A 319 16.73 -15.77 2.92
N ASN A 320 17.92 -15.32 2.51
CA ASN A 320 19.16 -16.07 2.67
C ASN A 320 19.64 -16.14 4.13
N THR A 321 19.64 -15.01 4.82
CA THR A 321 20.20 -14.87 6.17
C THR A 321 19.27 -15.36 7.28
N THR A 322 17.95 -15.33 7.07
CA THR A 322 16.99 -15.64 8.13
C THR A 322 16.72 -17.14 8.20
N VAL A 323 17.34 -17.81 9.19
CA VAL A 323 16.93 -19.16 9.59
C VAL A 323 15.63 -19.03 10.37
N PHE A 324 14.49 -19.27 9.72
CA PHE A 324 13.19 -19.29 10.40
C PHE A 324 13.10 -20.53 11.30
N THR A 325 13.49 -20.38 12.55
CA THR A 325 13.46 -21.42 13.59
C THR A 325 12.06 -21.76 14.11
N TYR A 326 10.98 -21.27 13.47
CA TYR A 326 9.62 -21.41 14.00
C TYR A 326 9.01 -22.82 13.89
N LYS A 327 9.67 -23.76 13.21
CA LYS A 327 9.46 -25.19 13.40
C LYS A 327 10.80 -25.92 13.25
N PRO A 328 11.14 -26.87 14.15
CA PRO A 328 12.15 -27.86 13.80
C PRO A 328 11.74 -28.54 12.48
N PRO A 329 12.69 -28.99 11.64
CA PRO A 329 12.38 -29.79 10.46
C PRO A 329 11.38 -30.89 10.86
N SER A 330 10.39 -31.16 10.01
CA SER A 330 9.56 -32.34 10.24
C SER A 330 10.47 -33.59 10.31
N PRO A 331 10.03 -34.71 10.91
CA PRO A 331 10.77 -35.98 10.87
C PRO A 331 11.17 -36.42 9.45
N ASP A 332 10.53 -35.85 8.43
CA ASP A 332 10.72 -36.10 7.01
C ASP A 332 11.77 -35.15 6.35
N GLY A 333 12.34 -34.22 7.13
CA GLY A 333 13.41 -33.31 6.69
C GLY A 333 12.95 -32.01 6.03
N GLU A 334 11.64 -31.75 5.93
CA GLU A 334 11.13 -30.54 5.26
C GLU A 334 11.28 -29.29 6.13
N THR A 335 11.98 -28.29 5.61
CA THR A 335 12.02 -26.93 6.18
C THR A 335 10.85 -26.14 5.59
N PRO A 336 9.97 -25.53 6.41
CA PRO A 336 8.85 -24.74 5.88
C PRO A 336 9.34 -23.64 4.91
N PRO A 337 8.60 -23.35 3.81
CA PRO A 337 8.99 -22.32 2.86
C PRO A 337 9.21 -20.97 3.56
N ARG A 338 10.34 -20.33 3.26
CA ARG A 338 10.63 -18.96 3.69
C ARG A 338 9.90 -18.04 2.72
N PHE A 339 9.15 -17.05 3.21
CA PHE A 339 8.46 -16.14 2.31
C PHE A 339 8.50 -14.69 2.77
N VAL A 340 8.31 -13.79 1.81
CA VAL A 340 8.12 -12.35 2.00
C VAL A 340 6.90 -11.93 1.20
N LEU A 341 5.96 -11.23 1.85
CA LEU A 341 4.82 -10.62 1.18
C LEU A 341 5.20 -9.21 0.77
N THR A 342 5.01 -8.88 -0.51
CA THR A 342 5.30 -7.56 -1.07
C THR A 342 4.02 -6.96 -1.62
N THR A 343 3.63 -5.80 -1.10
CA THR A 343 2.57 -4.96 -1.64
C THR A 343 3.15 -3.95 -2.61
N LEU A 344 2.47 -3.75 -3.73
CA LEU A 344 2.82 -2.82 -4.79
C LEU A 344 1.64 -1.89 -5.09
N ILE A 345 1.93 -0.60 -5.22
CA ILE A 345 1.02 0.40 -5.78
C ILE A 345 1.75 1.10 -6.93
N VAL A 346 1.22 0.98 -8.15
CA VAL A 346 1.80 1.65 -9.33
C VAL A 346 1.21 3.06 -9.42
N VAL A 347 2.05 4.08 -9.38
CA VAL A 347 1.61 5.49 -9.41
C VAL A 347 1.63 5.99 -10.84
N TYR A 348 0.49 6.52 -11.30
CA TYR A 348 0.35 7.16 -12.62
C TYR A 348 0.11 8.66 -12.45
N PRO A 349 0.59 9.50 -13.38
CA PRO A 349 0.38 10.94 -13.32
C PRO A 349 -1.07 11.35 -13.63
N GLU A 350 -1.78 10.54 -14.41
CA GLU A 350 -3.16 10.80 -14.83
C GLU A 350 -3.91 9.48 -15.12
N PRO A 351 -5.26 9.49 -15.19
CA PRO A 351 -6.04 8.26 -15.29
C PRO A 351 -5.72 7.41 -16.52
N LEU A 352 -5.35 8.04 -17.64
CA LEU A 352 -5.11 7.37 -18.93
C LEU A 352 -3.62 7.09 -19.23
N ALA A 353 -2.70 7.49 -18.36
CA ALA A 353 -1.26 7.36 -18.62
C ALA A 353 -0.81 5.91 -18.72
N THR A 354 -0.16 5.51 -19.80
CA THR A 354 0.35 4.12 -19.91
C THR A 354 1.71 3.95 -19.24
N ARG A 355 2.47 5.05 -19.06
CA ARG A 355 3.75 5.06 -18.35
C ARG A 355 3.54 5.43 -16.87
N PRO A 356 4.01 4.60 -15.92
CA PRO A 356 4.02 4.96 -14.50
C PRO A 356 4.86 6.22 -14.24
N ALA A 357 4.43 7.04 -13.29
CA ALA A 357 5.24 8.11 -12.68
C ALA A 357 6.12 7.58 -11.53
N GLY A 358 5.78 6.44 -10.95
CA GLY A 358 6.59 5.79 -9.93
C GLY A 358 5.94 4.53 -9.37
N PHE A 359 6.62 3.93 -8.40
CA PHE A 359 6.24 2.65 -7.82
C PHE A 359 6.39 2.72 -6.30
N PHE A 360 5.35 2.32 -5.59
CA PHE A 360 5.43 2.12 -4.15
C PHE A 360 5.52 0.63 -3.84
N PHE A 361 6.45 0.28 -2.96
CA PHE A 361 6.64 -1.07 -2.45
C PHE A 361 6.66 -1.06 -0.93
N ARG A 362 6.18 -2.17 -0.37
CA ARG A 362 6.36 -2.51 1.04
C ARG A 362 6.43 -4.02 1.17
N SER A 363 7.44 -4.52 1.87
CA SER A 363 7.67 -5.97 1.99
C SER A 363 7.75 -6.39 3.45
N ILE A 364 6.96 -7.39 3.84
CA ILE A 364 6.83 -7.86 5.22
C ILE A 364 6.88 -9.38 5.33
N ARG A 365 7.20 -9.85 6.54
CA ARG A 365 7.05 -11.25 6.94
C ARG A 365 6.43 -11.31 8.33
N GLY A 366 5.12 -11.53 8.39
CA GLY A 366 4.38 -11.39 9.64
C GLY A 366 4.52 -9.94 10.16
N PRO A 367 4.93 -9.74 11.42
CA PRO A 367 5.12 -8.39 11.97
C PRO A 367 6.47 -7.74 11.61
N LEU A 368 7.34 -8.45 10.88
CA LEU A 368 8.67 -7.95 10.53
C LEU A 368 8.64 -7.19 9.21
N VAL A 369 9.22 -5.99 9.20
CA VAL A 369 9.44 -5.20 8.00
C VAL A 369 10.73 -5.65 7.33
N VAL A 370 10.64 -6.15 6.10
CA VAL A 370 11.80 -6.52 5.27
C VAL A 370 12.24 -5.33 4.42
N VAL A 371 11.28 -4.68 3.76
CA VAL A 371 11.49 -3.40 3.07
C VAL A 371 10.39 -2.46 3.55
N GLY A 372 10.80 -1.33 4.13
CA GLY A 372 9.87 -0.29 4.59
C GLY A 372 9.10 0.33 3.43
N ASN A 373 8.30 1.34 3.74
CA ASN A 373 7.61 2.14 2.74
C ASN A 373 8.64 2.74 1.76
N LEU A 374 8.68 2.24 0.54
CA LEU A 374 9.65 2.62 -0.47
C LEU A 374 8.91 3.18 -1.68
N TYR A 375 9.23 4.41 -2.08
CA TYR A 375 8.79 4.98 -3.35
C TYR A 375 9.97 5.12 -4.30
N ILE A 376 9.83 4.59 -5.51
CA ILE A 376 10.79 4.70 -6.61
C ILE A 376 10.16 5.54 -7.71
N PRO A 377 10.63 6.77 -7.97
CA PRO A 377 10.16 7.58 -9.09
C PRO A 377 10.62 6.96 -10.41
N ASN A 378 9.79 7.11 -11.46
CA ASN A 378 10.02 6.50 -12.76
C ASN A 378 10.42 7.46 -13.87
#